data_AF-A0A401J9J9-F1
#
_entry.id   AF-A0A401J9J9-F1
#
_cell.length_a   1.000
_cell.length_b   1.000
_cell.length_c   1.000
_cell.angle_alpha   90.00
_cell.angle_beta   90.00
_cell.angle_gamma   90.00
#
_symmetry.space_group_name_H-M   'P 1'
#
loop_
_entity.id
_entity.type
_entity.pdbx_description
1 polymer ?
#
loop_
_entity_poly.entity_id
_entity_poly.type
_entity_poly.pdbx_seq_one_letter_code
_entity_poly.pdbx_strand_id
1 'polypeptide(L)' 'MIFDKASGDTHLISEPAGSLLECLQLGAASFEDLAKRVFGQTETLPKLESHQILKTMTEELTRLGLIAEFHI' A
#
# COMPACT_ATOMS: atom_id res chain seq x y z
N MET A 1 0.36 -8.30 -9.91
CA MET A 1 1.75 -8.53 -10.38
C MET A 1 2.27 -7.22 -10.90
N ILE A 2 3.44 -6.77 -10.44
CA ILE A 2 4.03 -5.48 -10.83
C ILE A 2 5.39 -5.73 -11.45
N PHE A 3 5.61 -5.15 -12.62
CA PHE A 3 6.91 -5.19 -13.29
C PHE A 3 7.70 -3.93 -12.91
N ASP A 4 8.81 -4.10 -12.20
CA ASP A 4 9.75 -3.02 -11.95
C ASP A 4 10.68 -2.87 -13.16
N LYS A 5 10.56 -1.74 -13.84
CA LYS A 5 11.38 -1.42 -15.02
C LYS A 5 12.84 -1.10 -14.66
N ALA A 6 13.12 -0.71 -13.42
CA ALA A 6 14.47 -0.33 -13.00
C ALA A 6 15.33 -1.56 -12.72
N SER A 7 14.81 -2.54 -12.00
CA SER A 7 15.48 -3.82 -11.75
C SER A 7 15.29 -4.86 -12.85
N GLY A 8 14.19 -4.77 -13.61
CA GLY A 8 13.75 -5.83 -14.53
C GLY A 8 13.01 -6.97 -13.83
N ASP A 9 12.76 -6.84 -12.52
CA ASP A 9 12.09 -7.86 -11.71
C ASP A 9 10.57 -7.77 -11.82
N THR A 10 9.93 -8.92 -11.57
CA THR A 10 8.47 -9.00 -11.45
C THR A 10 8.10 -9.38 -10.02
N HIS A 11 7.39 -8.48 -9.34
CA HIS A 11 6.92 -8.68 -7.98
C HIS A 11 5.49 -9.21 -7.98
N LEU A 12 5.28 -10.34 -7.30
CA LEU A 12 3.96 -10.79 -6.93
C LEU A 12 3.57 -10.08 -5.63
N ILE A 13 2.56 -9.21 -5.70
CA ILE A 13 2.02 -8.53 -4.52
C ILE A 13 0.56 -8.94 -4.32
N SER A 14 0.12 -8.92 -3.07
CA SER A 14 -1.29 -9.16 -2.72
C SER A 14 -2.18 -8.04 -3.26
N GLU A 15 -3.48 -8.33 -3.42
CA GLU A 15 -4.46 -7.33 -3.86
C GLU A 15 -4.44 -6.07 -2.96
N PRO A 16 -4.46 -6.16 -1.62
CA PRO A 16 -4.38 -4.96 -0.77
C PRO A 16 -3.10 -4.15 -1.02
N ALA A 17 -1.96 -4.80 -1.29
CA ALA A 17 -0.70 -4.11 -1.55
C ALA A 17 -0.72 -3.40 -2.92
N GLY A 18 -1.40 -3.98 -3.90
CA GLY A 18 -1.68 -3.33 -5.18
C GLY A 18 -2.53 -2.08 -5.00
N SER A 19 -3.65 -2.21 -4.28
CA SER A 19 -4.54 -1.08 -3.96
C SER A 19 -3.81 0.02 -3.20
N LEU A 20 -2.92 -0.33 -2.26
CA LEU A 20 -2.09 0.62 -1.53
C LEU A 20 -1.16 1.38 -2.46
N LEU A 21 -0.45 0.69 -3.35
CA LEU A 21 0.44 1.31 -4.32
C LEU A 21 -0.30 2.29 -5.23
N GLU A 22 -1.45 1.88 -5.77
CA GLU A 22 -2.29 2.74 -6.62
C GLU A 22 -2.76 3.99 -5.85
N CYS A 23 -3.17 3.83 -4.58
CA CYS A 23 -3.57 4.96 -3.74
C CYS A 23 -2.42 5.95 -3.51
N LEU A 24 -1.21 5.47 -3.30
CA LEU A 24 -0.03 6.32 -3.10
C LEU A 24 0.35 7.06 -4.39
N GLN A 25 0.27 6.39 -5.55
CA GLN A 25 0.53 7.01 -6.86
C GLN A 25 -0.50 8.08 -7.24
N LEU A 26 -1.77 7.88 -6.83
CA LEU A 26 -2.85 8.84 -7.04
C LEU A 26 -2.85 10.00 -6.02
N GLY A 27 -1.97 9.98 -5.02
CA GLY A 27 -1.85 11.01 -4.00
C GLY A 27 -3.02 11.01 -3.01
N ALA A 28 -3.32 9.86 -2.39
CA ALA A 28 -4.36 9.78 -1.35
C ALA A 28 -4.17 10.85 -0.26
N ALA A 29 -5.25 11.53 0.10
CA ALA A 29 -5.22 12.74 0.93
C ALA A 29 -5.13 12.48 2.44
N SER A 30 -5.54 11.29 2.91
CA SER A 30 -5.57 10.95 4.33
C SER A 30 -5.45 9.44 4.58
N PHE A 31 -5.06 9.07 5.80
CA PHE A 31 -5.02 7.69 6.27
C PHE A 31 -6.38 6.99 6.13
N GLU A 32 -7.48 7.68 6.46
CA GLU A 32 -8.83 7.11 6.39
C GLU A 32 -9.26 6.83 4.95
N ASP A 33 -8.83 7.66 4.00
CA ASP A 33 -9.05 7.39 2.57
C ASP A 33 -8.21 6.22 2.08
N LEU A 34 -6.98 6.09 2.58
CA LEU A 34 -6.08 4.97 2.32
C LEU A 34 -6.66 3.65 2.83
N ALA A 35 -7.06 3.59 4.10
CA ALA A 35 -7.64 2.41 4.72
C ALA A 35 -8.93 1.98 3.99
N LYS A 36 -9.83 2.92 3.68
CA LYS A 36 -11.08 2.62 2.95
C LYS A 36 -10.85 2.05 1.55
N ARG A 37 -9.79 2.48 0.86
CA ARG A 37 -9.47 2.00 -0.48
C ARG A 37 -8.72 0.67 -0.48
N VAL A 38 -7.88 0.43 0.54
CA VAL A 38 -7.08 -0.80 0.66
C VAL A 38 -7.89 -1.98 1.23
N PHE A 39 -8.69 -1.72 2.26
CA PHE A 39 -9.50 -2.75 2.97
C PHE A 39 -10.96 -2.79 2.45
N GLY A 40 -11.37 -1.80 1.67
CA GLY A 40 -12.75 -1.67 1.21
C GLY A 40 -13.68 -1.05 2.25
N GLN A 41 -14.88 -0.66 1.83
CA GLN A 41 -15.85 0.05 2.68
C GLN A 41 -16.53 -0.86 3.71
N THR A 42 -16.44 -2.19 3.55
CA THR A 42 -17.14 -3.19 4.36
C THR A 42 -16.25 -3.84 5.43
N GLU A 43 -14.93 -3.73 5.34
CA GLU A 43 -14.03 -4.20 6.39
C GLU A 43 -13.98 -3.18 7.54
N THR A 44 -14.46 -3.60 8.71
CA THR A 44 -14.38 -2.84 9.95
C THR A 44 -13.20 -3.32 10.77
N LEU A 45 -11.99 -3.13 10.23
CA LEU A 45 -10.78 -3.29 11.03
C LEU A 45 -10.71 -2.15 12.08
N PRO A 46 -10.31 -2.45 13.33
CA PRO A 46 -9.94 -1.42 14.29
C PRO A 46 -8.87 -0.49 13.71
N LYS A 47 -8.99 0.82 13.97
CA LYS A 47 -8.07 1.85 13.43
C LYS A 47 -6.59 1.52 13.68
N LEU A 48 -6.28 0.93 14.84
CA LEU A 48 -4.92 0.52 15.19
C LEU A 48 -4.40 -0.63 14.29
N GLU A 49 -5.23 -1.63 14.02
CA GLU A 49 -4.88 -2.77 13.18
C GLU A 49 -4.71 -2.35 11.72
N SER A 50 -5.64 -1.54 11.19
CA SER A 50 -5.50 -0.95 9.85
C SER A 50 -4.20 -0.17 9.71
N HIS A 51 -3.80 0.56 10.75
CA HIS A 51 -2.56 1.34 10.74
C HIS A 51 -1.33 0.45 10.69
N GLN A 52 -1.28 -0.59 11.53
CA GLN A 52 -0.15 -1.54 11.54
C GLN A 52 -0.03 -2.28 10.21
N ILE A 53 -1.15 -2.69 9.61
CA ILE A 53 -1.17 -3.40 8.33
C ILE A 53 -0.69 -2.46 7.21
N LEU A 54 -1.25 -1.25 7.10
CA LEU A 54 -0.83 -0.28 6.10
C LEU A 54 0.66 0.07 6.24
N LYS A 55 1.13 0.30 7.47
CA LYS A 55 2.54 0.56 7.73
C LYS A 55 3.43 -0.59 7.25
N THR A 56 3.10 -1.83 7.63
CA THR A 56 3.88 -3.02 7.22
C THR A 56 3.92 -3.13 5.69
N MET A 57 2.80 -2.88 5.02
CA MET A 57 2.73 -2.95 3.56
C MET A 57 3.50 -1.80 2.89
N THR A 58 3.45 -0.59 3.44
CA THR A 58 4.26 0.55 2.97
C THR A 58 5.75 0.28 3.13
N GLU A 59 6.17 -0.30 4.26
CA GLU A 59 7.56 -0.70 4.49
C GLU A 59 8.01 -1.77 3.48
N GLU A 60 7.16 -2.76 3.20
CA GLU A 60 7.44 -3.80 2.20
C GLU A 60 7.55 -3.21 0.79
N LEU A 61 6.63 -2.32 0.38
CA LEU A 61 6.68 -1.65 -0.91
C LEU A 61 7.92 -0.75 -1.06
N THR A 62 8.33 -0.09 0.03
CA THR A 62 9.56 0.72 0.08
C THR A 62 10.79 -0.17 -0.04
N ARG A 63 10.83 -1.31 0.67
CA ARG A 63 11.91 -2.31 0.61
C ARG A 63 12.07 -2.90 -0.79
N LEU A 64 10.96 -3.07 -1.51
CA LEU A 64 10.95 -3.52 -2.91
C LEU A 64 11.29 -2.40 -3.92
N GLY A 65 11.51 -1.16 -3.46
CA GLY A 65 11.82 -0.02 -4.33
C GLY A 65 10.63 0.46 -5.18
N LEU A 66 9.40 0.02 -4.86
CA LEU A 66 8.19 0.35 -5.63
C LEU A 66 7.62 1.73 -5.29
N ILE A 67 7.94 2.25 -4.11
CA ILE A 67 7.63 3.61 -3.65
C ILE A 67 8.85 4.24 -2.99
N ALA A 68 8.90 5.57 -3.00
CA ALA A 68 9.82 6.32 -2.14
C ALA A 68 9.39 6.19 -0.66
N GLU A 69 10.32 6.47 0.25
CA GLU A 69 10.07 6.42 1.69
C GLU A 69 8.86 7.29 2.06
N PHE A 70 7.81 6.63 2.56
CA PHE A 70 6.53 7.24 2.87
C PHE A 70 6.25 7.09 4.37
N HIS A 71 6.01 8.21 5.03
CA HIS A 71 5.77 8.26 6.47
C HIS A 71 4.27 8.36 6.70
N ILE A 72 3.67 7.30 7.26
CA ILE A 72 2.27 7.25 7.71
C ILE A 72 2.17 7.80 9.14
#